data_AF-A0A7X2NMW9-F1
#
_entry.id   AF-A0A7X2NMW9-F1
#
_cell.length_a   1.000
_cell.length_b   1.000
_cell.length_c   1.000
_cell.angle_alpha   90.00
_cell.angle_beta   90.00
_cell.angle_gamma   90.00
#
_symmetry.space_group_name_H-M   'P 1'
#
loop_
_entity.id
_entity.type
_entity.pdbx_description
1 polymer ?
#
loop_
_entity_poly.entity_id
_entity_poly.type
_entity_poly.pdbx_seq_one_letter_code
_entity_poly.pdbx_strand_id
1 'polypeptide(L)'
;MLLDDLRGWSDADWDINRQQYHQDYPEYRIVAGESSEGFDYISYFYDDERMLYADLKLDYLTTTLYETELWYMDLGRCIIPKPEKSYIIGRWMYYYFLKDSINGKLLGLFTNGKYICTDRKGLVIPILIFENEDEKTSFEEFFLRFDESVAVDIKNRIQENGIMKHIVQKEESEGKLEIRVTDIAFSYAVYQRWVKENLE
;
A
#
# COMPACT_ATOMS: atom_id res chain seq x y z
N MET A 1 7.48 -20.39 -4.15
CA MET A 1 8.32 -19.43 -4.91
C MET A 1 9.31 -18.81 -3.94
N LEU A 2 10.52 -18.38 -4.35
CA LEU A 2 11.55 -17.91 -3.40
C LEU A 2 11.10 -16.72 -2.54
N LEU A 3 10.20 -15.88 -3.03
CA LEU A 3 9.61 -14.79 -2.26
C LEU A 3 8.64 -15.25 -1.14
N ASP A 4 8.23 -16.51 -1.13
CA ASP A 4 7.43 -17.08 -0.04
C ASP A 4 8.31 -17.48 1.17
N ASP A 5 9.62 -17.66 0.95
CA ASP A 5 10.59 -17.90 2.02
C ASP A 5 11.14 -16.57 2.55
N LEU A 6 10.38 -15.94 3.44
CA LEU A 6 10.71 -14.63 4.00
C LEU A 6 12.04 -14.60 4.77
N ARG A 7 12.52 -15.75 5.26
CA ARG A 7 13.77 -15.86 6.04
C ARG A 7 14.97 -16.26 5.17
N GLY A 8 14.71 -16.74 3.97
CA GLY A 8 15.71 -17.13 2.98
C GLY A 8 16.41 -15.93 2.32
N TRP A 9 15.94 -14.70 2.54
CA TRP A 9 16.56 -13.50 1.98
C TRP A 9 17.56 -12.87 2.95
N SER A 10 18.60 -12.22 2.41
CA SER A 10 19.53 -11.42 3.19
C SER A 10 18.85 -10.20 3.78
N ASP A 11 19.35 -9.69 4.90
CA ASP A 11 18.95 -8.36 5.39
C ASP A 11 19.22 -7.30 4.31
N ALA A 12 18.36 -6.28 4.24
CA ALA A 12 18.64 -5.06 3.49
C ALA A 12 18.58 -3.85 4.40
N ASP A 13 19.51 -2.95 4.14
CA ASP A 13 19.43 -1.55 4.52
C ASP A 13 19.15 -0.80 3.22
N TRP A 14 17.89 -0.50 2.91
CA TRP A 14 17.51 0.08 1.62
C TRP A 14 18.04 1.52 1.41
N ASP A 15 18.63 2.13 2.44
CA ASP A 15 19.29 3.44 2.35
C ASP A 15 20.78 3.30 1.99
N ILE A 16 21.43 2.21 2.43
CA ILE A 16 22.87 1.97 2.22
C ILE A 16 23.12 0.89 1.17
N ASN A 17 22.50 -0.27 1.37
CA ASN A 17 22.58 -1.46 0.54
C ASN A 17 21.23 -1.71 -0.15
N ARG A 18 21.06 -1.06 -1.31
CA ARG A 18 19.87 -1.11 -2.18
C ARG A 18 19.65 -2.46 -2.87
N GLN A 19 19.94 -3.56 -2.19
CA GLN A 19 19.76 -4.89 -2.73
C GLN A 19 19.57 -5.95 -1.62
N GLN A 20 18.81 -6.99 -1.94
CA GLN A 20 18.79 -8.26 -1.22
C GLN A 20 19.11 -9.40 -2.18
N TYR A 21 19.58 -10.52 -1.64
CA TYR A 21 19.74 -11.76 -2.38
C TYR A 21 19.21 -12.92 -1.57
N HIS A 22 18.80 -14.00 -2.24
CA HIS A 22 18.42 -15.24 -1.55
C HIS A 22 19.69 -15.96 -1.06
N GLN A 23 19.72 -16.37 0.20
CA GLN A 23 20.90 -16.95 0.85
C GLN A 23 21.33 -18.28 0.22
N ASP A 24 20.37 -19.15 -0.10
CA ASP A 24 20.64 -20.44 -0.77
C ASP A 24 20.80 -20.34 -2.30
N TYR A 25 20.33 -19.24 -2.90
CA TYR A 25 20.30 -19.03 -4.35
C TYR A 25 20.68 -17.56 -4.68
N PRO A 26 21.93 -17.16 -4.44
CA PRO A 26 22.36 -15.75 -4.48
C PRO A 26 22.28 -15.11 -5.88
N GLU A 27 22.07 -15.92 -6.92
CA GLU A 27 21.75 -15.44 -8.26
C GLU A 27 20.37 -14.77 -8.36
N TYR A 28 19.46 -15.04 -7.42
CA TYR A 28 18.21 -14.30 -7.26
C TYR A 28 18.44 -13.07 -6.40
N ARG A 29 18.16 -11.90 -6.97
CA ARG A 29 18.39 -10.60 -6.33
C ARG A 29 17.19 -9.70 -6.45
N ILE A 30 16.92 -8.95 -5.40
CA ILE A 30 16.02 -7.80 -5.43
C ILE A 30 16.93 -6.58 -5.42
N VAL A 31 16.81 -5.68 -6.40
CA VAL A 31 17.69 -4.52 -6.54
C VAL A 31 16.85 -3.27 -6.71
N ALA A 32 17.08 -2.27 -5.86
CA ALA A 32 16.49 -0.95 -5.99
C ALA A 32 17.44 -0.02 -6.76
N GLY A 33 16.89 0.74 -7.69
CA GLY A 33 17.59 1.77 -8.47
C GLY A 33 17.80 3.06 -7.70
N GLU A 34 18.04 4.14 -8.45
CA GLU A 34 18.12 5.48 -7.86
C GLU A 34 16.76 6.03 -7.48
N SER A 35 16.70 6.73 -6.33
CA SER A 35 15.47 7.35 -5.86
C SER A 35 15.22 8.69 -6.54
N SER A 36 13.99 8.92 -6.96
CA SER A 36 13.49 10.17 -7.50
C SER A 36 12.33 10.71 -6.67
N GLU A 37 12.07 12.01 -6.75
CA GLU A 37 10.88 12.61 -6.15
C GLU A 37 9.62 12.00 -6.78
N GLY A 38 8.72 11.54 -5.92
CA GLY A 38 7.43 10.99 -6.30
C GLY A 38 6.28 11.75 -5.66
N PHE A 39 5.08 11.44 -6.13
CA PHE A 39 3.86 11.92 -5.52
C PHE A 39 2.75 10.90 -5.74
N ASP A 40 2.03 10.59 -4.67
CA ASP A 40 0.83 9.78 -4.72
C ASP A 40 -0.08 10.12 -3.55
N TYR A 41 -1.40 10.11 -3.72
CA TYR A 41 -2.38 10.59 -2.73
C TYR A 41 -2.29 9.90 -1.37
N ILE A 42 -1.76 8.67 -1.35
CA ILE A 42 -1.53 7.94 -0.12
C ILE A 42 -0.48 8.62 0.78
N SER A 43 0.38 9.48 0.23
CA SER A 43 1.41 10.19 0.99
C SER A 43 0.84 11.14 2.04
N TYR A 44 -0.35 11.72 1.80
CA TYR A 44 -1.00 12.58 2.78
C TYR A 44 -1.39 11.85 4.09
N PHE A 45 -1.48 10.51 4.07
CA PHE A 45 -1.74 9.72 5.28
C PHE A 45 -0.51 9.54 6.17
N TYR A 46 0.66 9.97 5.70
CA TYR A 46 1.89 10.00 6.48
C TYR A 46 2.08 11.36 7.16
N ASP A 47 2.85 11.35 8.25
CA ASP A 47 3.20 12.58 8.97
C ASP A 47 3.99 13.56 8.08
N ASP A 48 4.84 13.03 7.18
CA ASP A 48 5.52 13.77 6.12
C ASP A 48 5.06 13.24 4.75
N GLU A 49 4.44 14.11 3.96
CA GLU A 49 3.84 13.79 2.66
C GLU A 49 4.86 13.65 1.52
N ARG A 50 6.14 13.95 1.76
CA ARG A 50 7.19 13.78 0.76
C ARG A 50 7.40 12.29 0.50
N MET A 51 7.26 11.93 -0.76
CA MET A 51 7.44 10.59 -1.27
C MET A 51 8.66 10.55 -2.18
N LEU A 52 9.51 9.53 -2.02
CA LEU A 52 10.47 9.15 -3.04
C LEU A 52 10.05 7.79 -3.61
N TYR A 53 10.42 7.52 -4.85
CA TYR A 53 10.31 6.18 -5.42
C TYR A 53 11.61 5.80 -6.12
N ALA A 54 11.87 4.51 -6.22
CA ALA A 54 12.95 3.96 -7.03
C ALA A 54 12.44 2.76 -7.82
N ASP A 55 13.05 2.47 -8.98
CA ASP A 55 12.80 1.22 -9.69
C ASP A 55 13.18 0.03 -8.81
N LEU A 56 12.38 -1.02 -8.79
CA LEU A 56 12.63 -2.24 -8.04
C LEU A 56 12.59 -3.44 -8.97
N LYS A 57 13.69 -4.18 -9.03
CA LYS A 57 13.86 -5.33 -9.92
C LYS A 57 14.03 -6.60 -9.14
N LEU A 58 13.32 -7.64 -9.54
CA LEU A 58 13.64 -9.02 -9.19
C LEU A 58 14.40 -9.63 -10.35
N ASP A 59 15.70 -9.87 -10.14
CA ASP A 59 16.61 -10.40 -11.15
C ASP A 59 16.96 -11.86 -10.85
N TYR A 60 17.19 -12.62 -11.92
CA TYR A 60 17.94 -13.88 -11.91
C TYR A 60 19.19 -13.71 -12.78
N LEU A 61 20.37 -13.77 -12.15
CA LEU A 61 21.64 -13.40 -12.76
C LEU A 61 21.59 -11.99 -13.36
N THR A 62 21.54 -11.88 -14.69
CA THR A 62 21.46 -10.61 -15.43
C THR A 62 20.09 -10.39 -16.08
N THR A 63 19.12 -11.28 -15.82
CA THR A 63 17.78 -11.23 -16.42
C THR A 63 16.78 -10.72 -15.41
N THR A 64 16.12 -9.60 -15.72
CA THR A 64 15.02 -9.09 -14.92
C THR A 64 13.77 -9.95 -15.14
N LEU A 65 13.32 -10.58 -14.07
CA LEU A 65 12.11 -11.42 -14.05
C LEU A 65 10.85 -10.59 -13.81
N TYR A 66 10.98 -9.52 -13.03
CA TYR A 66 9.89 -8.62 -12.69
C TYR A 66 10.41 -7.24 -12.31
N GLU A 67 9.66 -6.20 -12.65
CA GLU A 67 9.98 -4.80 -12.38
C GLU A 67 8.75 -4.09 -11.81
N THR A 68 8.97 -3.27 -10.79
CA THR A 68 7.96 -2.43 -10.13
C THR A 68 8.66 -1.20 -9.53
N GLU A 69 8.01 -0.51 -8.59
CA GLU A 69 8.62 0.59 -7.83
C GLU A 69 8.71 0.23 -6.35
N LEU A 70 9.76 0.74 -5.70
CA LEU A 70 9.92 0.82 -4.25
C LEU A 70 9.54 2.22 -3.81
N TRP A 71 8.55 2.35 -2.93
CA TRP A 71 8.09 3.63 -2.41
C TRP A 71 8.68 3.87 -1.03
N TYR A 72 9.27 5.04 -0.87
CA TYR A 72 9.84 5.55 0.37
C TYR A 72 8.92 6.66 0.90
N MET A 73 8.18 6.33 1.95
CA MET A 73 7.21 7.21 2.60
C MET A 73 7.74 7.67 3.96
N ASP A 74 7.25 8.81 4.47
CA ASP A 74 7.69 9.41 5.73
C ASP A 74 9.22 9.51 5.83
N LEU A 75 9.84 10.07 4.78
CA LEU A 75 11.30 10.24 4.66
C LEU A 75 12.09 8.93 4.71
N GLY A 76 11.56 7.87 4.10
CA GLY A 76 12.23 6.56 4.00
C GLY A 76 12.04 5.65 5.21
N ARG A 77 11.29 6.08 6.23
CA ARG A 77 10.98 5.22 7.40
C ARG A 77 9.98 4.12 7.08
N CYS A 78 9.17 4.34 6.05
CA CYS A 78 8.13 3.41 5.62
C CYS A 78 8.42 3.03 4.17
N ILE A 79 8.83 1.78 3.98
CA ILE A 79 9.22 1.27 2.66
C ILE A 79 8.22 0.19 2.25
N ILE A 80 7.57 0.41 1.12
CA ILE A 80 6.59 -0.53 0.56
C ILE A 80 6.85 -0.70 -0.93
N PRO A 81 6.59 -1.87 -1.53
CA PRO A 81 6.50 -1.93 -2.99
C PRO A 81 5.30 -1.09 -3.45
N LYS A 82 5.23 -0.77 -4.75
CA LYS A 82 4.09 -0.07 -5.33
C LYS A 82 2.78 -0.83 -5.10
N PRO A 83 1.80 -0.28 -4.36
CA PRO A 83 0.45 -0.84 -4.32
C PRO A 83 -0.26 -0.63 -5.66
N GLU A 84 -1.19 -1.53 -5.96
CA GLU A 84 -2.11 -1.36 -7.07
C GLU A 84 -3.23 -0.39 -6.71
N LYS A 85 -3.87 0.22 -7.71
CA LYS A 85 -5.02 1.12 -7.56
C LYS A 85 -6.25 0.50 -8.20
N SER A 86 -7.39 0.57 -7.53
CA SER A 86 -8.69 0.22 -8.13
C SER A 86 -9.68 1.37 -7.95
N TYR A 87 -10.64 1.41 -8.86
CA TYR A 87 -11.69 2.41 -8.92
C TYR A 87 -13.05 1.71 -8.90
N ILE A 88 -13.88 2.05 -7.92
CA ILE A 88 -15.28 1.63 -7.89
C ILE A 88 -16.10 2.70 -8.61
N ILE A 89 -16.87 2.25 -9.60
CA ILE A 89 -17.55 3.09 -10.60
C ILE A 89 -18.10 4.37 -9.97
N GLY A 90 -17.56 5.51 -10.43
CA GLY A 90 -18.16 6.83 -10.27
C GLY A 90 -17.61 7.73 -9.16
N ARG A 91 -16.72 7.29 -8.25
CA ARG A 91 -15.99 8.22 -7.33
C ARG A 91 -14.93 7.60 -6.41
N TRP A 92 -15.02 6.33 -6.05
CA TRP A 92 -14.20 5.78 -4.96
C TRP A 92 -12.93 5.14 -5.51
N MET A 93 -11.80 5.46 -4.91
CA MET A 93 -10.50 4.84 -5.19
C MET A 93 -10.00 4.13 -3.94
N TYR A 94 -9.26 3.05 -4.13
CA TYR A 94 -8.50 2.41 -3.06
C TYR A 94 -7.17 1.85 -3.55
N TYR A 95 -6.21 1.76 -2.63
CA TYR A 95 -4.94 1.08 -2.85
C TYR A 95 -5.03 -0.34 -2.34
N TYR A 96 -4.39 -1.28 -3.02
CA TYR A 96 -4.42 -2.67 -2.57
C TYR A 96 -3.16 -3.47 -2.92
N PHE A 97 -3.02 -4.61 -2.24
CA PHE A 97 -2.16 -5.71 -2.62
C PHE A 97 -2.95 -7.01 -2.67
N LEU A 98 -2.55 -7.90 -3.57
CA LEU A 98 -2.92 -9.31 -3.55
C LEU A 98 -1.73 -10.12 -3.04
N LYS A 99 -1.88 -10.88 -1.96
CA LYS A 99 -0.77 -11.60 -1.34
C LYS A 99 -0.14 -12.66 -2.25
N ASP A 100 -0.92 -13.21 -3.18
CA ASP A 100 -0.45 -14.17 -4.18
C ASP A 100 0.30 -13.52 -5.37
N SER A 101 0.21 -12.21 -5.55
CA SER A 101 0.99 -11.45 -6.53
C SER A 101 2.45 -11.25 -6.12
N ILE A 102 3.33 -10.91 -7.08
CA ILE A 102 4.74 -10.60 -6.78
C ILE A 102 4.85 -9.41 -5.81
N ASN A 103 4.08 -8.34 -6.03
CA ASN A 103 4.08 -7.17 -5.14
C ASN A 103 3.55 -7.48 -3.74
N GLY A 104 2.55 -8.36 -3.62
CA GLY A 104 2.09 -8.84 -2.32
C GLY A 104 3.17 -9.62 -1.57
N LYS A 105 3.91 -10.48 -2.28
CA LYS A 105 5.02 -11.23 -1.66
C LYS A 105 6.20 -10.33 -1.28
N LEU A 106 6.52 -9.34 -2.10
CA LEU A 106 7.49 -8.28 -1.77
C LEU A 106 7.04 -7.49 -0.53
N LEU A 107 5.75 -7.17 -0.41
CA LEU A 107 5.22 -6.55 0.80
C LEU A 107 5.41 -7.47 2.01
N GLY A 108 5.10 -8.76 1.86
CA GLY A 108 5.37 -9.77 2.88
C GLY A 108 6.83 -9.75 3.33
N LEU A 109 7.76 -9.69 2.39
CA LEU A 109 9.20 -9.60 2.68
C LEU A 109 9.55 -8.32 3.45
N PHE A 110 9.13 -7.14 2.99
CA PHE A 110 9.48 -5.85 3.62
C PHE A 110 8.80 -5.65 4.98
N THR A 111 7.68 -6.34 5.21
CA THR A 111 6.92 -6.25 6.47
C THR A 111 7.14 -7.45 7.39
N ASN A 112 8.11 -8.32 7.08
CA ASN A 112 8.40 -9.54 7.85
C ASN A 112 7.17 -10.44 8.07
N GLY A 113 6.36 -10.60 7.01
CA GLY A 113 5.17 -11.45 6.95
C GLY A 113 3.93 -10.85 7.61
N LYS A 114 3.97 -9.58 8.03
CA LYS A 114 2.81 -8.93 8.67
C LYS A 114 1.77 -8.42 7.67
N TYR A 115 2.17 -8.14 6.44
CA TYR A 115 1.31 -7.56 5.39
C TYR A 115 0.54 -6.32 5.89
N ILE A 116 1.24 -5.42 6.58
CA ILE A 116 0.66 -4.20 7.13
C ILE A 116 1.56 -3.02 6.83
N CYS A 117 0.94 -1.90 6.46
CA CYS A 117 1.63 -0.64 6.19
C CYS A 117 1.25 0.34 7.28
N THR A 118 2.23 0.86 8.01
CA THR A 118 2.00 1.82 9.10
C THR A 118 2.86 3.06 8.95
N ASP A 119 2.40 4.19 9.49
CA ASP A 119 3.25 5.36 9.72
C ASP A 119 4.24 5.12 10.89
N ARG A 120 5.07 6.12 11.21
CA ARG A 120 6.00 6.07 12.35
C ARG A 120 5.34 5.91 13.72
N LYS A 121 4.06 6.25 13.86
CA LYS A 121 3.29 6.13 15.12
C LYS A 121 2.57 4.78 15.21
N GLY A 122 2.70 3.93 14.19
CA GLY A 122 2.01 2.64 14.12
C GLY A 122 0.56 2.75 13.65
N LEU A 123 0.13 3.91 13.14
CA LEU A 123 -1.18 4.07 12.51
C LEU A 123 -1.19 3.37 11.16
N VAL A 124 -2.21 2.55 10.93
CA VAL A 124 -2.34 1.78 9.69
C VAL A 124 -2.75 2.72 8.54
N ILE A 125 -1.97 2.65 7.47
CA ILE A 125 -2.19 3.39 6.23
C ILE A 125 -3.31 2.70 5.43
N PRO A 126 -4.20 3.44 4.75
CA PRO A 126 -5.38 2.88 4.08
C PRO A 126 -5.02 2.11 2.78
N ILE A 127 -4.42 0.95 2.95
CA ILE A 127 -4.14 -0.04 1.89
C ILE A 127 -4.89 -1.32 2.22
N LEU A 128 -5.65 -1.83 1.25
CA LEU A 128 -6.42 -3.06 1.39
C LEU A 128 -5.53 -4.25 1.03
N ILE A 129 -5.65 -5.34 1.78
CA ILE A 129 -4.80 -6.51 1.61
C ILE A 129 -5.69 -7.71 1.37
N PHE A 130 -5.68 -8.24 0.16
CA PHE A 130 -6.43 -9.44 -0.21
C PHE A 130 -5.48 -10.62 -0.37
N GLU A 131 -5.95 -11.83 -0.09
CA GLU A 131 -5.28 -13.09 -0.36
C GLU A 131 -5.09 -13.29 -1.87
N ASN A 132 -6.11 -12.97 -2.67
CA ASN A 132 -6.17 -13.15 -4.12
C ASN A 132 -7.28 -12.30 -4.78
N GLU A 133 -7.41 -12.40 -6.10
CA GLU A 133 -8.44 -11.69 -6.89
C GLU A 133 -9.89 -12.08 -6.53
N ASP A 134 -10.15 -13.32 -6.10
CA ASP A 134 -11.50 -13.76 -5.74
C ASP A 134 -11.98 -13.02 -4.47
N GLU A 135 -11.09 -12.84 -3.51
CA GLU A 135 -11.37 -12.07 -2.30
C GLU A 135 -11.59 -10.58 -2.62
N LYS A 136 -10.73 -10.01 -3.47
CA LYS A 136 -10.91 -8.63 -3.95
C LYS A 136 -12.26 -8.46 -4.65
N THR A 137 -12.64 -9.39 -5.52
CA THR A 137 -13.92 -9.37 -6.23
C THR A 137 -15.09 -9.45 -5.25
N SER A 138 -14.99 -10.31 -4.24
CA SER A 138 -16.00 -10.43 -3.17
C SER A 138 -16.17 -9.13 -2.38
N PHE A 139 -15.07 -8.43 -2.09
CA PHE A 139 -15.11 -7.11 -1.48
C PHE A 139 -15.76 -6.06 -2.41
N GLU A 140 -15.41 -6.04 -3.69
CA GLU A 140 -15.99 -5.10 -4.66
C GLU A 140 -17.51 -5.32 -4.81
N GLU A 141 -17.97 -6.58 -4.84
CA GLU A 141 -19.40 -6.90 -4.84
C GLU A 141 -20.11 -6.43 -3.56
N PHE A 142 -19.49 -6.61 -2.40
CA PHE A 142 -20.00 -6.09 -1.14
C PHE A 142 -20.10 -4.57 -1.16
N PHE A 143 -19.06 -3.89 -1.65
CA PHE A 143 -19.03 -2.43 -1.76
C PHE A 143 -20.13 -1.91 -2.68
N LEU A 144 -20.43 -2.59 -3.78
CA LEU A 144 -21.50 -2.19 -4.70
C LEU A 144 -22.91 -2.35 -4.10
N ARG A 145 -23.07 -3.21 -3.08
CA ARG A 145 -24.33 -3.39 -2.34
C ARG A 145 -24.44 -2.47 -1.12
N PHE A 146 -23.47 -1.58 -0.93
CA PHE A 146 -23.36 -0.75 0.26
C PHE A 146 -24.49 0.29 0.34
N ASP A 147 -25.22 0.28 1.47
CA ASP A 147 -26.36 1.16 1.70
C ASP A 147 -25.93 2.64 1.81
N GLU A 148 -26.68 3.54 1.17
CA GLU A 148 -26.41 4.98 1.17
C GLU A 148 -26.41 5.59 2.58
N SER A 149 -27.30 5.12 3.47
CA SER A 149 -27.35 5.59 4.86
C SER A 149 -26.08 5.24 5.63
N VAL A 150 -25.56 4.03 5.46
CA VAL A 150 -24.30 3.59 6.07
C VAL A 150 -23.12 4.37 5.47
N ALA A 151 -23.17 4.68 4.17
CA ALA A 151 -22.16 5.50 3.52
C ALA A 151 -22.09 6.92 4.11
N VAL A 152 -23.24 7.53 4.38
CA VAL A 152 -23.34 8.84 5.03
C VAL A 152 -22.74 8.78 6.44
N ASP A 153 -23.07 7.76 7.23
CA ASP A 153 -22.54 7.60 8.59
C ASP A 153 -21.02 7.45 8.60
N ILE A 154 -20.44 6.65 7.70
CA ILE A 154 -18.98 6.51 7.58
C ILE A 154 -18.35 7.84 7.20
N LYS A 155 -18.91 8.56 6.23
CA LYS A 155 -18.39 9.88 5.81
C LYS A 155 -18.41 10.88 6.94
N ASN A 156 -19.50 10.94 7.72
CA ASN A 156 -19.60 11.82 8.88
C ASN A 156 -18.51 11.50 9.91
N ARG A 157 -18.28 10.22 10.21
CA ARG A 157 -17.20 9.79 11.13
C ARG A 157 -15.81 10.19 10.62
N ILE A 158 -15.55 10.05 9.32
CA ILE A 158 -14.29 10.48 8.69
C ILE A 158 -14.12 12.00 8.83
N GLN A 159 -15.18 12.78 8.57
CA GLN A 159 -15.14 14.23 8.67
C GLN A 159 -14.98 14.73 10.12
N GLU A 160 -15.48 14.00 11.10
CA GLU A 160 -15.34 14.34 12.52
C GLU A 160 -13.96 14.00 13.09
N ASN A 161 -13.26 13.04 12.47
CA ASN A 161 -11.95 12.55 12.91
C ASN A 161 -10.87 13.65 12.81
N GLY A 162 -10.20 13.93 13.93
CA GLY A 162 -9.18 14.98 14.02
C GLY A 162 -7.93 14.74 13.15
N ILE A 163 -7.52 13.49 12.96
CA ILE A 163 -6.39 13.12 12.08
C ILE A 163 -6.81 13.39 10.63
N MET A 164 -7.99 12.94 10.23
CA MET A 164 -8.50 13.16 8.87
C MET A 164 -8.69 14.64 8.55
N LYS A 165 -9.12 15.47 9.51
CA LYS A 165 -9.18 16.93 9.32
C LYS A 165 -7.80 17.51 8.98
N HIS A 166 -6.75 17.05 9.65
CA HIS A 166 -5.39 17.49 9.36
C HIS A 166 -4.91 17.02 7.98
N ILE A 167 -5.17 15.75 7.62
CA ILE A 167 -4.83 15.19 6.30
C ILE A 167 -5.53 15.97 5.17
N VAL A 168 -6.82 16.29 5.34
CA VAL A 168 -7.58 17.09 4.36
C VAL A 168 -7.03 18.51 4.24
N GLN A 169 -6.61 19.13 5.34
CA GLN A 169 -5.99 20.46 5.30
C GLN A 169 -4.66 20.46 4.55
N LYS A 170 -3.85 19.40 4.67
CA LYS A 170 -2.62 19.23 3.89
C LYS A 170 -2.94 19.16 2.39
N GLU A 171 -3.86 18.28 1.99
CA GLU A 171 -4.33 18.14 0.60
C GLU A 171 -4.83 19.49 0.04
N GLU A 172 -5.71 20.18 0.76
CA GLU A 172 -6.32 21.44 0.30
C GLU A 172 -5.32 22.58 0.14
N SER A 173 -4.18 22.54 0.84
CA SER A 173 -3.12 23.54 0.71
C SER A 173 -2.38 23.49 -0.65
N GLU A 174 -2.46 22.34 -1.34
CA GLU A 174 -1.77 22.10 -2.62
C GLU A 174 -2.71 22.20 -3.84
N GLY A 175 -4.03 22.25 -3.62
CA GLY A 175 -5.05 22.47 -4.66
C GLY A 175 -6.17 21.43 -4.64
N LYS A 176 -7.20 21.64 -5.47
CA LYS A 176 -8.30 20.65 -5.60
C LYS A 176 -7.93 19.58 -6.60
N LEU A 177 -7.87 18.34 -6.11
CA LEU A 177 -7.60 17.15 -6.90
C LEU A 177 -8.91 16.43 -7.27
N GLU A 178 -8.88 15.61 -8.32
CA GLU A 178 -10.04 14.87 -8.82
C GLU A 178 -10.44 13.71 -7.88
N ILE A 179 -9.45 13.13 -7.20
CA ILE A 179 -9.60 12.09 -6.18
C ILE A 179 -9.15 12.68 -4.86
N ARG A 180 -9.93 12.47 -3.79
CA ARG A 180 -9.62 13.00 -2.47
C ARG A 180 -9.12 11.92 -1.52
N VAL A 181 -8.30 12.33 -0.54
CA VAL A 181 -7.94 11.54 0.65
C VAL A 181 -9.18 11.02 1.38
N THR A 182 -10.31 11.75 1.34
CA THR A 182 -11.58 11.28 1.91
C THR A 182 -12.16 10.07 1.18
N ASP A 183 -11.91 9.95 -0.12
CA ASP A 183 -12.41 8.83 -0.93
C ASP A 183 -11.60 7.56 -0.62
N ILE A 184 -10.29 7.70 -0.45
CA ILE A 184 -9.39 6.62 -0.03
C ILE A 184 -9.75 6.15 1.39
N ALA A 185 -9.93 7.10 2.32
CA ALA A 185 -10.31 6.80 3.70
C ALA A 185 -11.69 6.13 3.78
N PHE A 186 -12.64 6.55 2.94
CA PHE A 186 -13.96 5.92 2.84
C PHE A 186 -13.84 4.46 2.40
N SER A 187 -13.11 4.20 1.31
CA SER A 187 -12.94 2.84 0.81
C SER A 187 -12.29 1.91 1.83
N TYR A 188 -11.29 2.42 2.57
CA TYR A 188 -10.65 1.67 3.63
C TYR A 188 -11.58 1.39 4.82
N ALA A 189 -12.45 2.35 5.20
CA ALA A 189 -13.44 2.14 6.25
C ALA A 189 -14.49 1.09 5.85
N VAL A 190 -14.91 1.06 4.58
CA VAL A 190 -15.80 0.01 4.05
C VAL A 190 -15.11 -1.34 4.09
N TYR A 191 -13.84 -1.41 3.70
CA TYR A 191 -13.04 -2.64 3.79
C TYR A 191 -12.90 -3.14 5.23
N GLN A 192 -12.58 -2.27 6.18
CA GLN A 192 -12.49 -2.66 7.60
C GLN A 192 -13.81 -3.22 8.13
N ARG A 193 -14.95 -2.75 7.61
CA ARG A 193 -16.26 -3.30 7.93
C ARG A 193 -16.46 -4.68 7.28
N TRP A 194 -16.17 -4.81 5.99
CA TRP A 194 -16.25 -6.07 5.27
C TRP A 194 -15.40 -7.17 5.92
N VAL A 195 -14.16 -6.86 6.31
CA VAL A 195 -13.28 -7.79 7.03
C VAL A 195 -13.91 -8.24 8.35
N LYS A 196 -14.53 -7.35 9.12
CA LYS A 196 -15.20 -7.71 10.38
C LYS A 196 -16.41 -8.61 10.14
N GLU A 197 -17.20 -8.35 9.11
CA GLU A 197 -18.40 -9.13 8.79
C GLU A 197 -18.09 -10.53 8.22
N ASN A 198 -16.87 -10.77 7.73
CA ASN A 198 -16.44 -12.08 7.20
C ASN A 198 -15.48 -12.85 8.14
N LEU A 199 -15.08 -12.26 9.27
CA LEU A 199 -14.32 -12.94 10.32
C LEU A 199 -15.20 -13.47 11.47
N GLU A 200 -16.50 -13.14 11.46
CA GLU A 200 -17.55 -13.69 12.34
C GLU A 200 -18.33 -14.82 11.65
#